data_AF-A0A6L5Z698-F1
#
_entry.id   AF-A0A6L5Z698-F1
#
_cell.length_a   1.000
_cell.length_b   1.000
_cell.length_c   1.000
_cell.angle_alpha   90.00
_cell.angle_beta   90.00
_cell.angle_gamma   90.00
#
_symmetry.space_group_name_H-M   'P 1'
#
loop_
_entity.id
_entity.type
_entity.pdbx_description
1 polymer ?
#
loop_
_entity_poly.entity_id
_entity_poly.type
_entity_poly.pdbx_seq_one_letter_code
_entity_poly.pdbx_strand_id
1 'polypeptide(L)'
;MSPGERPATRTECCAVDRKQPGSTCPLNRHVLDREAAISSMVIRSGSGSSGSKMMPLASSKLVPFGSFASKGAPFSILFIQRSPRLLTVRHNDSISAKNVNEKQFRMREAPVVPGNLQVTASRDRLRELQERRTHRMKDLADRNAEVAPVSLKGRRWSVVAAAEDAVTKLVAVGMSRVNARILASRGITPETLEDFLNPQLRNLMPDPNTFIDMDKAVTRIAQAIRDGQRIGIWSDYDADGATSAAVLGRFLRMLGHEDFVVRIPDRLTEGYGPNTPGLLDMQARQGCDLICILDAGIVAFEPLAAAKEAGIEVVVLDHHMAEEEVPEAVAVVNPNRRDQPEGYGHLCAAGLTFIFCVGVTRELRQTGWFEGGRSVPRSRRRSHRSG
;
A
#
# COMPACT_ATOMS: atom_id res chain seq x y z
N MET A 1 -11.37 -65.26 -5.94
CA MET A 1 -10.76 -64.06 -5.34
C MET A 1 -10.53 -63.04 -6.44
N SER A 2 -10.66 -61.77 -6.08
CA SER A 2 -10.91 -60.56 -6.87
C SER A 2 -9.87 -60.16 -7.95
N PRO A 3 -10.25 -59.19 -8.82
CA PRO A 3 -9.76 -58.91 -10.19
C PRO A 3 -8.79 -57.70 -10.19
N GLY A 4 -8.38 -57.04 -11.29
CA GLY A 4 -8.88 -56.94 -12.65
C GLY A 4 -8.05 -55.94 -13.47
N GLU A 5 -8.21 -56.03 -14.79
CA GLU A 5 -7.51 -55.27 -15.83
C GLU A 5 -8.20 -53.91 -16.15
N ARG A 6 -7.41 -52.98 -16.72
CA ARG A 6 -7.84 -51.76 -17.47
C ARG A 6 -8.42 -52.18 -18.86
N PRO A 7 -8.77 -51.32 -19.88
CA PRO A 7 -8.49 -49.87 -20.08
C PRO A 7 -9.52 -49.03 -20.92
N ALA A 8 -9.14 -47.77 -21.19
CA ALA A 8 -9.26 -47.00 -22.46
C ALA A 8 -10.55 -46.26 -22.92
N THR A 9 -10.33 -44.96 -23.23
CA THR A 9 -10.78 -44.12 -24.38
C THR A 9 -12.24 -43.67 -24.56
N ARG A 10 -12.46 -42.34 -24.73
CA ARG A 10 -12.89 -41.73 -26.02
C ARG A 10 -12.97 -40.19 -26.01
N THR A 11 -12.53 -39.64 -27.13
CA THR A 11 -12.63 -38.27 -27.66
C THR A 11 -14.02 -38.01 -28.27
N GLU A 12 -14.53 -36.77 -28.25
CA GLU A 12 -15.28 -36.21 -29.40
C GLU A 12 -15.47 -34.68 -29.33
N CYS A 13 -15.43 -34.09 -30.51
CA CYS A 13 -15.49 -32.67 -30.87
C CYS A 13 -16.60 -32.57 -31.94
N CYS A 14 -17.49 -31.55 -31.92
CA CYS A 14 -18.26 -31.14 -33.10
C CYS A 14 -18.92 -29.75 -32.96
N ALA A 15 -19.19 -29.16 -34.12
CA ALA A 15 -19.29 -27.74 -34.40
C ALA A 15 -20.66 -27.34 -35.04
N VAL A 16 -21.05 -26.06 -34.88
CA VAL A 16 -21.67 -25.13 -35.88
C VAL A 16 -23.18 -25.24 -36.29
N ASP A 17 -23.93 -24.17 -35.97
CA ASP A 17 -24.75 -23.25 -36.82
C ASP A 17 -26.28 -23.00 -36.60
N ARG A 18 -26.60 -21.69 -36.66
CA ARG A 18 -27.82 -20.95 -37.12
C ARG A 18 -29.08 -20.69 -36.25
N LYS A 19 -29.24 -19.36 -35.96
CA LYS A 19 -30.38 -18.41 -36.21
C LYS A 19 -31.74 -18.73 -35.53
N GLN A 20 -32.42 -17.83 -34.79
CA GLN A 20 -32.88 -16.46 -35.15
C GLN A 20 -33.48 -15.73 -33.88
N PRO A 21 -34.12 -14.53 -33.93
CA PRO A 21 -33.60 -13.24 -33.46
C PRO A 21 -34.37 -12.57 -32.29
N GLY A 22 -33.79 -11.56 -31.64
CA GLY A 22 -34.56 -10.56 -30.88
C GLY A 22 -33.94 -10.11 -29.55
N SER A 23 -32.98 -9.18 -29.59
CA SER A 23 -33.00 -7.95 -28.79
C SER A 23 -31.73 -7.16 -29.06
N THR A 24 -31.95 -5.96 -29.56
CA THR A 24 -30.96 -4.94 -29.86
C THR A 24 -30.34 -4.42 -28.57
N CYS A 25 -29.02 -4.56 -28.43
CA CYS A 25 -28.22 -3.79 -27.49
C CYS A 25 -27.76 -2.50 -28.18
N PRO A 26 -28.19 -1.30 -27.77
CA PRO A 26 -27.62 -0.07 -28.27
C PRO A 26 -26.47 0.39 -27.36
N LEU A 27 -25.25 0.23 -27.85
CA LEU A 27 -24.18 1.20 -27.60
C LEU A 27 -24.58 2.53 -28.24
N ASN A 28 -24.62 3.64 -27.49
CA ASN A 28 -23.59 4.69 -27.57
C ASN A 28 -23.95 5.99 -26.84
N ARG A 29 -22.86 6.69 -26.49
CA ARG A 29 -22.66 8.14 -26.29
C ARG A 29 -22.73 8.73 -24.87
N HIS A 30 -21.60 9.36 -24.53
CA HIS A 30 -21.27 10.15 -23.33
C HIS A 30 -20.98 9.27 -22.11
N VAL A 31 -19.74 9.02 -21.71
CA VAL A 31 -18.74 9.99 -21.21
C VAL A 31 -17.32 9.44 -21.49
N LEU A 32 -16.73 9.85 -22.61
CA LEU A 32 -15.29 9.96 -22.77
C LEU A 32 -15.02 11.45 -22.87
N ASP A 33 -14.92 12.12 -21.73
CA ASP A 33 -14.29 13.43 -21.61
C ASP A 33 -14.18 13.80 -20.12
N ARG A 34 -12.97 14.25 -19.75
CA ARG A 34 -12.54 14.77 -18.44
C ARG A 34 -12.12 13.75 -17.38
N GLU A 35 -10.93 13.17 -17.55
CA GLU A 35 -9.84 13.17 -16.54
C GLU A 35 -8.50 12.87 -17.25
N ALA A 36 -8.15 13.69 -18.23
CA ALA A 36 -6.81 13.76 -18.80
C ALA A 36 -6.38 15.23 -18.82
N ALA A 37 -5.98 15.75 -17.66
CA ALA A 37 -5.27 17.02 -17.58
C ALA A 37 -4.38 17.03 -16.33
N ILE A 38 -3.15 17.47 -16.53
CA ILE A 38 -2.09 17.71 -15.54
C ILE A 38 -1.21 16.49 -15.23
N SER A 39 -0.35 16.11 -16.19
CA SER A 39 1.11 16.32 -16.04
C SER A 39 1.84 15.94 -17.34
N SER A 40 2.06 16.93 -18.21
CA SER A 40 3.03 16.84 -19.30
C SER A 40 3.76 18.17 -19.41
N MET A 41 4.88 18.26 -18.69
CA MET A 41 5.86 19.33 -18.92
C MET A 41 6.80 18.86 -20.03
N VAL A 42 6.38 19.08 -21.27
CA VAL A 42 7.22 18.88 -22.45
C VAL A 42 8.22 20.04 -22.52
N ILE A 43 9.50 19.70 -22.43
CA ILE A 43 10.63 20.53 -22.83
C ILE A 43 10.53 20.71 -24.35
N ARG A 44 10.14 21.91 -24.81
CA ARG A 44 10.29 22.32 -26.21
C ARG A 44 11.66 22.97 -26.39
N SER A 45 12.60 22.22 -26.97
CA SER A 45 13.73 22.78 -27.70
C SER A 45 13.24 23.21 -29.09
N GLY A 46 13.41 24.49 -29.41
CA GLY A 46 13.08 25.02 -30.73
C GLY A 46 14.16 24.68 -31.76
N SER A 47 13.79 23.95 -32.80
CA SER A 47 14.54 23.89 -34.05
C SER A 47 13.71 24.56 -35.16
N GLY A 48 14.20 25.71 -35.62
CA GLY A 48 13.61 26.47 -36.71
C GLY A 48 14.08 25.98 -38.08
N SER A 49 13.16 26.09 -39.03
CA SER A 49 13.27 25.83 -40.46
C SER A 49 14.30 26.71 -41.18
N SER A 50 14.82 26.16 -42.27
CA SER A 50 15.66 26.77 -43.31
C SER A 50 15.00 27.97 -44.02
N GLY A 51 15.83 28.91 -44.52
CA GLY A 51 15.50 29.74 -45.68
C GLY A 51 15.79 31.25 -45.62
N SER A 52 17.05 31.64 -45.89
CA SER A 52 17.49 32.85 -46.63
C SER A 52 17.11 34.28 -46.21
N LYS A 53 18.11 35.06 -45.74
CA LYS A 53 18.62 36.30 -46.39
C LYS A 53 19.78 36.93 -45.59
N MET A 54 20.75 37.51 -46.33
CA MET A 54 21.99 38.16 -45.89
C MET A 54 21.77 39.46 -45.09
N MET A 55 22.59 39.71 -44.05
CA MET A 55 23.70 40.69 -44.02
C MET A 55 24.26 40.86 -42.58
N PRO A 56 25.55 41.24 -42.42
CA PRO A 56 26.28 41.09 -41.16
C PRO A 56 26.35 42.39 -40.34
N LEU A 57 26.60 42.32 -39.03
CA LEU A 57 27.44 43.29 -38.29
C LEU A 57 27.67 42.92 -36.82
N ALA A 58 28.96 43.04 -36.44
CA ALA A 58 29.52 43.47 -35.16
C ALA A 58 29.34 42.63 -33.87
N SER A 59 30.45 41.96 -33.51
CA SER A 59 31.13 41.93 -32.20
C SER A 59 30.34 42.26 -30.91
N SER A 60 30.42 41.39 -29.90
CA SER A 60 31.28 41.63 -28.71
C SER A 60 31.09 40.59 -27.58
N LYS A 61 32.24 40.08 -27.13
CA LYS A 61 32.65 39.77 -25.74
C LYS A 61 31.84 38.78 -24.87
N LEU A 62 32.49 37.63 -24.65
CA LEU A 62 32.45 36.82 -23.43
C LEU A 62 32.74 37.65 -22.16
N VAL A 63 31.98 37.38 -21.10
CA VAL A 63 32.39 37.59 -19.70
C VAL A 63 31.84 36.41 -18.87
N PRO A 64 32.67 35.66 -18.13
CA PRO A 64 32.20 34.69 -17.14
C PRO A 64 32.21 35.32 -15.73
N PHE A 65 31.12 35.15 -15.00
CA PHE A 65 31.04 35.29 -13.54
C PHE A 65 30.25 34.07 -13.07
N GLY A 66 30.64 33.29 -12.06
CA GLY A 66 31.47 33.56 -10.90
C GLY A 66 30.78 32.82 -9.75
N SER A 67 31.52 31.93 -9.08
CA SER A 67 31.09 31.17 -7.91
C SER A 67 30.45 32.05 -6.85
N PHE A 68 29.25 31.70 -6.38
CA PHE A 68 28.69 32.22 -5.14
C PHE A 68 28.18 31.07 -4.27
N ALA A 69 28.96 30.78 -3.23
CA ALA A 69 28.46 30.15 -2.02
C ALA A 69 27.61 31.17 -1.25
N SER A 70 26.34 30.86 -0.99
CA SER A 70 25.53 31.60 -0.02
C SER A 70 25.05 30.66 1.09
N LYS A 71 25.45 31.03 2.31
CA LYS A 71 25.05 30.49 3.60
C LYS A 71 23.53 30.55 3.78
N GLY A 72 23.06 29.70 4.70
CA GLY A 72 21.66 29.42 4.95
C GLY A 72 20.78 30.63 5.24
N ALA A 73 19.58 30.55 4.69
CA ALA A 73 18.38 31.22 5.18
C ALA A 73 17.33 30.12 5.42
N PRO A 74 16.59 30.13 6.54
CA PRO A 74 15.46 29.22 6.73
C PRO A 74 14.35 29.64 5.77
N PHE A 75 13.96 28.74 4.87
CA PHE A 75 12.73 28.90 4.11
C PHE A 75 11.54 28.77 5.08
N SER A 76 10.98 29.90 5.48
CA SER A 76 9.65 29.96 6.08
C SER A 76 8.63 29.70 4.97
N ILE A 77 8.06 28.49 4.95
CA ILE A 77 6.85 28.22 4.16
C ILE A 77 5.70 28.94 4.85
N LEU A 78 5.30 30.09 4.30
CA LEU A 78 4.06 30.76 4.65
C LEU A 78 2.89 29.91 4.17
N PHE A 79 2.30 29.12 5.05
CA PHE A 79 0.99 28.51 4.80
C PHE A 79 -0.05 29.62 4.73
N ILE A 80 -0.40 30.06 3.53
CA ILE A 80 -1.64 30.80 3.31
C ILE A 80 -2.78 29.80 3.49
N GLN A 81 -3.26 29.68 4.72
CA GLN A 81 -4.48 28.94 5.02
C GLN A 81 -5.66 29.76 4.51
N ARG A 82 -6.06 29.52 3.25
CA ARG A 82 -7.38 29.97 2.76
C ARG A 82 -8.44 29.21 3.55
N SER A 83 -9.06 29.88 4.52
CA SER A 83 -10.24 29.37 5.22
C SER A 83 -11.33 29.04 4.20
N PRO A 84 -11.89 27.81 4.16
CA PRO A 84 -13.14 27.61 3.47
C PRO A 84 -14.23 28.32 4.27
N ARG A 85 -14.91 29.28 3.62
CA ARG A 85 -16.11 29.92 4.15
C ARG A 85 -17.09 28.84 4.57
N LEU A 86 -17.37 28.75 5.87
CA LEU A 86 -18.48 27.96 6.39
C LEU A 86 -19.76 28.50 5.76
N LEU A 87 -20.45 27.65 5.00
CA LEU A 87 -21.84 27.88 4.64
C LEU A 87 -22.67 27.66 5.91
N THR A 88 -22.99 28.74 6.62
CA THR A 88 -24.00 28.70 7.69
C THR A 88 -25.37 28.47 7.06
N VAL A 89 -25.89 27.25 7.17
CA VAL A 89 -27.32 26.99 7.01
C VAL A 89 -28.01 27.50 8.27
N ARG A 90 -28.70 28.64 8.17
CA ARG A 90 -29.63 29.12 9.19
C ARG A 90 -30.87 28.23 9.17
N HIS A 91 -31.17 27.53 10.26
CA HIS A 91 -32.53 27.08 10.52
C HIS A 91 -33.26 28.20 11.26
N ASN A 92 -34.13 28.90 10.53
CA ASN A 92 -35.19 29.68 11.11
C ASN A 92 -36.32 28.70 11.44
N ASP A 93 -36.53 28.43 12.72
CA ASP A 93 -37.88 28.22 13.24
C ASP A 93 -38.02 29.08 14.50
N SER A 94 -38.73 30.17 14.31
CA SER A 94 -39.12 31.13 15.34
C SER A 94 -40.41 30.66 16.00
N ILE A 95 -40.37 30.34 17.28
CA ILE A 95 -41.52 30.57 18.16
C ILE A 95 -41.10 31.55 19.25
N SER A 96 -41.72 32.72 19.18
CA SER A 96 -41.52 33.92 19.96
C SER A 96 -41.82 33.71 21.44
N ALA A 97 -40.83 33.96 22.30
CA ALA A 97 -41.08 34.28 23.70
C ALA A 97 -41.49 35.75 23.82
N LYS A 98 -42.80 36.01 23.98
CA LYS A 98 -43.31 37.27 24.53
C LYS A 98 -44.44 37.00 25.53
N ASN A 99 -44.19 37.44 26.76
CA ASN A 99 -45.12 37.92 27.78
C ASN A 99 -46.18 36.94 28.33
N VAL A 100 -45.92 36.38 29.52
CA VAL A 100 -46.93 36.39 30.60
C VAL A 100 -46.25 36.68 31.96
N ASN A 101 -46.69 37.80 32.54
CA ASN A 101 -46.46 38.39 33.86
C ASN A 101 -46.05 37.49 35.04
N GLU A 102 -45.11 38.03 35.83
CA GLU A 102 -45.06 37.89 37.29
C GLU A 102 -46.41 38.33 37.91
N LYS A 103 -47.18 37.38 38.43
CA LYS A 103 -48.12 37.64 39.52
C LYS A 103 -48.08 36.48 40.51
N GLN A 104 -47.77 36.86 41.75
CA GLN A 104 -47.85 36.13 43.00
C GLN A 104 -48.83 34.94 43.01
N PHE A 105 -48.32 33.75 43.34
CA PHE A 105 -49.08 32.77 44.11
C PHE A 105 -48.21 32.25 45.25
N ARG A 106 -48.58 32.65 46.48
CA ARG A 106 -48.03 32.10 47.73
C ARG A 106 -48.35 30.60 47.78
N MET A 107 -47.34 29.74 47.72
CA MET A 107 -47.46 28.36 48.20
C MET A 107 -47.02 28.35 49.67
N ARG A 108 -47.96 27.99 50.55
CA ARG A 108 -47.70 27.72 51.96
C ARG A 108 -46.79 26.49 52.05
N GLU A 109 -45.72 26.58 52.82
CA GLU A 109 -44.94 25.42 53.24
C GLU A 109 -45.86 24.48 54.04
N ALA A 110 -46.03 23.25 53.57
CA ALA A 110 -46.63 22.17 54.33
C ALA A 110 -45.49 21.35 55.00
N PRO A 111 -45.65 20.91 56.25
CA PRO A 111 -44.57 20.26 56.99
C PRO A 111 -44.25 18.88 56.39
N VAL A 112 -42.95 18.61 56.24
CA VAL A 112 -42.41 17.30 55.85
C VAL A 112 -42.59 16.33 57.03
N VAL A 113 -43.38 15.27 56.81
CA VAL A 113 -43.43 14.10 57.70
C VAL A 113 -42.47 13.05 57.14
N PRO A 114 -41.51 12.51 57.92
CA PRO A 114 -40.58 11.51 57.42
C PRO A 114 -41.26 10.14 57.34
N GLY A 115 -41.73 9.77 56.15
CA GLY A 115 -42.15 8.41 55.82
C GLY A 115 -41.05 7.68 55.08
N ASN A 116 -40.49 6.64 55.69
CA ASN A 116 -39.59 5.68 55.04
C ASN A 116 -40.30 5.01 53.84
N LEU A 117 -40.03 5.47 52.62
CA LEU A 117 -40.38 4.74 51.40
C LEU A 117 -39.17 3.94 50.94
N GLN A 118 -39.05 2.69 51.39
CA GLN A 118 -38.10 1.75 50.79
C GLN A 118 -38.63 1.32 49.42
N VAL A 119 -38.03 1.86 48.35
CA VAL A 119 -38.26 1.37 46.99
C VAL A 119 -37.33 0.19 46.74
N THR A 120 -37.72 -1.01 47.17
CA THR A 120 -37.05 -2.25 46.74
C THR A 120 -37.66 -2.73 45.43
N ALA A 121 -37.06 -2.37 44.30
CA ALA A 121 -37.32 -3.12 43.06
C ALA A 121 -36.70 -4.52 43.23
N SER A 122 -37.48 -5.58 43.10
CA SER A 122 -36.92 -6.94 43.10
C SER A 122 -35.89 -7.06 41.98
N ARG A 123 -34.81 -7.83 42.20
CA ARG A 123 -33.77 -8.10 41.19
C ARG A 123 -34.38 -8.54 39.85
N ASP A 124 -35.49 -9.27 39.91
CA ASP A 124 -36.22 -9.74 38.73
C ASP A 124 -36.89 -8.60 37.96
N ARG A 125 -37.45 -7.59 38.63
CA ARG A 125 -38.02 -6.40 37.98
C ARG A 125 -36.96 -5.55 37.28
N LEU A 126 -35.77 -5.43 37.88
CA LEU A 126 -34.63 -4.74 37.27
C LEU A 126 -34.11 -5.49 36.05
N ARG A 127 -34.05 -6.82 36.12
CA ARG A 127 -33.65 -7.69 35.01
C ARG A 127 -34.66 -7.63 33.85
N GLU A 128 -35.96 -7.67 34.15
CA GLU A 128 -37.01 -7.53 33.14
C GLU A 128 -36.98 -6.16 32.45
N LEU A 129 -36.74 -5.08 33.21
CA LEU A 129 -36.58 -3.74 32.64
C LEU A 129 -35.33 -3.61 31.77
N GLN A 130 -34.22 -4.27 32.14
CA GLN A 130 -33.01 -4.35 31.33
C GLN A 130 -33.27 -5.13 30.03
N GLU A 131 -33.94 -6.27 30.11
CA GLU A 131 -34.28 -7.12 28.95
C GLU A 131 -35.28 -6.43 28.00
N ARG A 132 -36.28 -5.72 28.53
CA ARG A 132 -37.19 -4.88 27.71
C ARG A 132 -36.46 -3.72 27.04
N ARG A 133 -35.49 -3.12 27.73
CA ARG A 133 -34.68 -2.03 27.16
C ARG A 133 -33.75 -2.54 26.07
N THR A 134 -33.10 -3.69 26.25
CA THR A 134 -32.25 -4.30 25.22
C THR A 134 -33.08 -4.75 24.02
N HIS A 135 -34.25 -5.35 24.23
CA HIS A 135 -35.17 -5.73 23.17
C HIS A 135 -35.65 -4.50 22.38
N ARG A 136 -36.09 -3.43 23.05
CA ARG A 136 -36.53 -2.18 22.40
C ARG A 136 -35.40 -1.48 21.64
N MET A 137 -34.16 -1.52 22.16
CA MET A 137 -32.99 -0.96 21.47
C MET A 137 -32.65 -1.78 20.22
N LYS A 138 -32.74 -3.11 20.29
CA LYS A 138 -32.54 -4.01 19.14
C LYS A 138 -33.61 -3.76 18.08
N ASP A 139 -34.86 -3.64 18.49
CA ASP A 139 -36.02 -3.39 17.64
C ASP A 139 -35.99 -1.98 16.99
N LEU A 140 -35.32 -1.00 17.61
CA LEU A 140 -35.03 0.30 16.99
C LEU A 140 -33.81 0.23 16.04
N ALA A 141 -32.80 -0.57 16.36
CA ALA A 141 -31.65 -0.78 15.51
C ALA A 141 -32.04 -1.53 14.23
N ASP A 142 -32.89 -2.55 14.34
CA ASP A 142 -33.40 -3.34 13.22
C ASP A 142 -34.32 -2.49 12.32
N ARG A 143 -35.19 -1.63 12.89
CA ARG A 143 -36.01 -0.68 12.11
C ARG A 143 -35.20 0.42 11.43
N ASN A 144 -34.11 0.90 12.05
CA ASN A 144 -33.22 1.88 11.42
C ASN A 144 -32.31 1.26 10.35
N ALA A 145 -32.16 -0.07 10.32
CA ALA A 145 -31.39 -0.76 9.30
C ALA A 145 -32.14 -0.84 7.94
N GLU A 146 -33.48 -0.72 7.93
CA GLU A 146 -34.29 -0.86 6.71
C GLU A 146 -34.22 0.35 5.76
N VAL A 147 -33.85 1.55 6.21
CA VAL A 147 -33.68 2.72 5.32
C VAL A 147 -32.42 3.48 5.68
N ALA A 148 -31.27 2.84 5.47
CA ALA A 148 -30.00 3.56 5.49
C ALA A 148 -30.07 4.71 4.47
N PRO A 149 -29.84 5.98 4.88
CA PRO A 149 -29.99 7.12 3.98
C PRO A 149 -29.08 6.94 2.77
N VAL A 150 -29.59 7.27 1.59
CA VAL A 150 -28.84 7.19 0.34
C VAL A 150 -28.34 8.57 -0.08
N SER A 151 -27.16 8.62 -0.67
CA SER A 151 -26.63 9.83 -1.29
C SER A 151 -27.44 10.21 -2.53
N LEU A 152 -27.21 11.41 -3.06
CA LEU A 152 -27.78 11.85 -4.33
C LEU A 152 -27.53 10.88 -5.50
N LYS A 153 -26.45 10.09 -5.44
CA LYS A 153 -26.11 9.05 -6.44
C LYS A 153 -26.59 7.64 -6.04
N GLY A 154 -27.51 7.52 -5.07
CA GLY A 154 -28.00 6.24 -4.58
C GLY A 154 -26.98 5.44 -3.75
N ARG A 155 -25.90 6.05 -3.26
CA ARG A 155 -24.90 5.35 -2.42
C ARG A 155 -25.40 5.27 -0.98
N ARG A 156 -25.43 4.07 -0.41
CA ARG A 156 -25.84 3.85 0.98
C ARG A 156 -24.83 4.47 1.94
N TRP A 157 -25.31 5.28 2.87
CA TRP A 157 -24.51 5.71 4.02
C TRP A 157 -24.52 4.59 5.07
N SER A 158 -23.33 4.16 5.48
CA SER A 158 -23.17 3.14 6.50
C SER A 158 -22.13 3.63 7.50
N VAL A 159 -22.46 3.51 8.78
CA VAL A 159 -21.51 3.74 9.87
C VAL A 159 -20.91 2.38 10.23
N VAL A 160 -19.59 2.27 10.13
CA VAL A 160 -18.88 1.06 10.55
C VAL A 160 -19.10 0.88 12.05
N ALA A 161 -19.67 -0.26 12.43
CA ALA A 161 -19.89 -0.59 13.84
C ALA A 161 -18.53 -0.81 14.53
N ALA A 162 -18.42 -0.32 15.76
CA ALA A 162 -17.30 -0.62 16.65
C ALA A 162 -17.87 -1.26 17.92
N ALA A 163 -17.24 -2.33 18.39
CA ALA A 163 -17.65 -2.99 19.62
C ALA A 163 -17.45 -2.03 20.80
N GLU A 164 -18.50 -1.76 21.58
CA GLU A 164 -18.45 -0.77 22.67
C GLU A 164 -17.43 -1.12 23.76
N ASP A 165 -17.10 -2.41 23.93
CA ASP A 165 -16.05 -2.85 24.84
C ASP A 165 -14.67 -2.40 24.35
N ALA A 166 -14.37 -2.55 23.05
CA ALA A 166 -13.13 -2.07 22.44
C ALA A 166 -13.01 -0.54 22.51
N VAL A 167 -14.11 0.18 22.27
CA VAL A 167 -14.16 1.64 22.43
C VAL A 167 -13.86 2.02 23.88
N THR A 168 -14.47 1.33 24.85
CA THR A 168 -14.28 1.61 26.29
C THR A 168 -12.85 1.36 26.72
N LYS A 169 -12.21 0.27 26.25
CA LYS A 169 -10.80 -0.03 26.50
C LYS A 169 -9.87 1.08 25.98
N LEU A 170 -10.11 1.59 24.78
CA LEU A 170 -9.33 2.69 24.21
C LEU A 170 -9.55 4.03 24.93
N VAL A 171 -10.79 4.32 25.38
CA VAL A 171 -11.06 5.51 26.20
C VAL A 171 -10.33 5.43 27.54
N ALA A 172 -10.25 4.23 28.15
CA ALA A 172 -9.57 4.03 29.43
C ALA A 172 -8.06 4.35 29.35
N VAL A 173 -7.43 4.20 28.18
CA VAL A 173 -6.03 4.60 27.94
C VAL A 173 -5.87 6.03 27.42
N GLY A 174 -6.90 6.86 27.56
CA GLY A 174 -6.82 8.31 27.31
C GLY A 174 -7.28 8.76 25.92
N MET A 175 -7.82 7.87 25.08
CA MET A 175 -8.40 8.30 23.79
C MET A 175 -9.75 9.00 23.99
N SER A 176 -10.02 10.03 23.18
CA SER A 176 -11.36 10.60 23.11
C SER A 176 -12.34 9.55 22.58
N ARG A 177 -13.61 9.59 23.01
CA ARG A 177 -14.63 8.60 22.59
C ARG A 177 -14.79 8.52 21.07
N VAL A 178 -14.63 9.63 20.36
CA VAL A 178 -14.69 9.67 18.88
C VAL A 178 -13.49 8.93 18.27
N ASN A 179 -12.26 9.23 18.72
CA ASN A 179 -11.06 8.57 18.21
C ASN A 179 -11.05 7.08 18.56
N ALA A 180 -11.46 6.74 19.79
CA ALA A 180 -11.60 5.35 20.22
C ALA A 180 -12.58 4.56 19.34
N ARG A 181 -13.69 5.17 18.89
CA ARG A 181 -14.63 4.52 17.98
C ARG A 181 -14.03 4.27 16.61
N ILE A 182 -13.32 5.26 16.07
CA ILE A 182 -12.62 5.13 14.79
C ILE A 182 -11.53 4.04 14.87
N LEU A 183 -10.72 4.04 15.93
CA LEU A 183 -9.64 3.07 16.13
C LEU A 183 -10.18 1.64 16.34
N ALA A 184 -11.19 1.48 17.20
CA ALA A 184 -11.85 0.20 17.42
C ALA A 184 -12.50 -0.34 16.13
N SER A 185 -13.08 0.53 15.29
CA SER A 185 -13.63 0.12 13.99
C SER A 185 -12.58 -0.40 13.00
N ARG A 186 -11.29 -0.12 13.26
CA ARG A 186 -10.14 -0.63 12.51
C ARG A 186 -9.47 -1.84 13.18
N GLY A 187 -10.07 -2.37 14.25
CA GLY A 187 -9.50 -3.48 15.02
C GLY A 187 -8.31 -3.10 15.91
N ILE A 188 -8.02 -1.81 16.09
CA ILE A 188 -6.94 -1.35 16.95
C ILE A 188 -7.34 -1.50 18.41
N THR A 189 -6.44 -2.06 19.20
CA THR A 189 -6.59 -2.34 20.63
C THR A 189 -5.65 -1.45 21.44
N PRO A 190 -5.82 -1.32 22.77
CA PRO A 190 -4.85 -0.60 23.59
C PRO A 190 -3.41 -1.11 23.43
N GLU A 191 -3.24 -2.42 23.23
CA GLU A 191 -1.95 -3.07 23.07
C GLU A 191 -1.27 -2.72 21.73
N THR A 192 -2.06 -2.51 20.67
CA THR A 192 -1.57 -2.19 19.32
C THR A 192 -1.61 -0.68 19.01
N LEU A 193 -2.13 0.13 19.93
CA LEU A 193 -2.38 1.55 19.74
C LEU A 193 -1.10 2.34 19.44
N GLU A 194 -0.04 2.10 20.22
CA GLU A 194 1.21 2.85 20.11
C GLU A 194 1.89 2.59 18.76
N ASP A 195 1.97 1.33 18.33
CA ASP A 195 2.54 0.97 17.03
C ASP A 195 1.71 1.51 15.85
N PHE A 196 0.40 1.61 16.01
CA PHE A 196 -0.48 2.21 15.00
C PHE A 196 -0.29 3.73 14.87
N LEU A 197 -0.21 4.45 16.00
CA LEU A 197 -0.08 5.91 16.00
C LEU A 197 1.34 6.37 15.70
N ASN A 198 2.33 5.61 16.16
CA ASN A 198 3.75 5.93 16.04
C ASN A 198 4.52 4.77 15.40
N PRO A 199 4.24 4.42 14.13
CA PRO A 199 4.85 3.25 13.49
C PRO A 199 6.37 3.39 13.43
N GLN A 200 7.08 2.39 13.97
CA GLN A 200 8.53 2.33 13.94
C GLN A 200 8.97 1.08 13.19
N LEU A 201 9.92 1.23 12.25
CA LEU A 201 10.48 0.09 11.51
C LEU A 201 11.01 -1.00 12.44
N ARG A 202 11.62 -0.65 13.58
CA ARG A 202 12.15 -1.63 14.54
C ARG A 202 11.07 -2.52 15.18
N ASN A 203 9.82 -2.05 15.22
CA ASN A 203 8.69 -2.77 15.81
C ASN A 203 7.91 -3.55 14.73
N LEU A 204 7.88 -3.03 13.49
CA LEU A 204 7.03 -3.53 12.42
C LEU A 204 7.76 -4.39 11.37
N MET A 205 9.08 -4.35 11.35
CA MET A 205 9.88 -5.10 10.38
C MET A 205 9.87 -6.59 10.74
N PRO A 206 9.37 -7.47 9.84
CA PRO A 206 9.39 -8.91 10.09
C PRO A 206 10.82 -9.46 10.05
N ASP A 207 11.02 -10.63 10.67
CA ASP A 207 12.21 -11.43 10.38
C ASP A 207 12.16 -11.85 8.91
N PRO A 208 13.20 -11.57 8.09
CA PRO A 208 13.26 -12.03 6.71
C PRO A 208 12.95 -13.52 6.54
N ASN A 209 13.29 -14.37 7.52
CA ASN A 209 13.11 -15.82 7.42
C ASN A 209 11.65 -16.28 7.54
N THR A 210 10.74 -15.34 7.81
CA THR A 210 9.31 -15.60 7.77
C THR A 210 8.80 -15.82 6.33
N PHE A 211 9.51 -15.31 5.32
CA PHE A 211 9.14 -15.49 3.92
C PHE A 211 9.79 -16.73 3.34
N ILE A 212 8.99 -17.59 2.70
CA ILE A 212 9.48 -18.80 2.03
C ILE A 212 10.49 -18.41 0.95
N ASP A 213 11.55 -19.21 0.84
CA ASP A 213 12.72 -19.01 -0.03
C ASP A 213 13.58 -17.75 0.23
N MET A 214 13.27 -16.94 1.25
CA MET A 214 14.10 -15.78 1.59
C MET A 214 15.55 -16.18 1.90
N ASP A 215 15.76 -17.24 2.69
CA ASP A 215 17.11 -17.71 3.02
C ASP A 215 17.90 -18.12 1.76
N LYS A 216 17.25 -18.78 0.79
CA LYS A 216 17.87 -19.16 -0.50
C LYS A 216 18.25 -17.94 -1.32
N ALA A 217 17.31 -16.99 -1.47
CA ALA A 217 17.52 -15.75 -2.21
C ALA A 217 18.68 -14.94 -1.61
N VAL A 218 18.66 -14.78 -0.28
CA VAL A 218 19.66 -14.02 0.48
C VAL A 218 21.04 -14.66 0.33
N THR A 219 21.13 -15.97 0.51
CA THR A 219 22.40 -16.72 0.39
C THR A 219 22.98 -16.58 -1.01
N ARG A 220 22.16 -16.73 -2.05
CA ARG A 220 22.62 -16.68 -3.43
C ARG A 220 23.15 -15.30 -3.82
N ILE A 221 22.45 -14.23 -3.45
CA ILE A 221 22.87 -12.85 -3.76
C ILE A 221 24.06 -12.44 -2.89
N ALA A 222 24.11 -12.84 -1.62
CA ALA A 222 25.28 -12.61 -0.78
C ALA A 222 26.53 -13.29 -1.36
N GLN A 223 26.40 -14.51 -1.86
CA GLN A 223 27.49 -15.20 -2.57
C GLN A 223 27.94 -14.42 -3.81
N ALA A 224 27.01 -13.98 -4.66
CA ALA A 224 27.35 -13.16 -5.84
C ALA A 224 28.14 -11.89 -5.47
N ILE A 225 27.73 -11.22 -4.39
CA ILE A 225 28.42 -10.03 -3.87
C ILE A 225 29.85 -10.38 -3.42
N ARG A 226 30.04 -11.49 -2.69
CA ARG A 226 31.36 -11.92 -2.21
C ARG A 226 32.30 -12.30 -3.35
N ASP A 227 31.77 -13.01 -4.33
CA ASP A 227 32.52 -13.55 -5.46
C ASP A 227 32.74 -12.51 -6.56
N GLY A 228 32.17 -11.31 -6.42
CA GLY A 228 32.25 -10.25 -7.42
C GLY A 228 31.52 -10.59 -8.72
N GLN A 229 30.54 -11.49 -8.66
CA GLN A 229 29.74 -11.91 -9.81
C GLN A 229 28.81 -10.77 -10.24
N ARG A 230 28.74 -10.51 -11.56
CA ARG A 230 27.79 -9.54 -12.11
C ARG A 230 26.35 -9.91 -11.79
N ILE A 231 25.56 -8.94 -11.29
CA ILE A 231 24.13 -9.13 -10.96
C ILE A 231 23.25 -8.38 -11.97
N GLY A 232 22.36 -9.09 -12.65
CA GLY A 232 21.27 -8.49 -13.40
C GLY A 232 20.10 -8.13 -12.48
N ILE A 233 19.52 -6.95 -12.66
CA ILE A 233 18.29 -6.52 -11.98
C ILE A 233 17.24 -6.30 -13.07
N TRP A 234 16.24 -7.17 -13.12
CA TRP A 234 15.03 -6.95 -13.90
C TRP A 234 13.97 -6.37 -12.99
N SER A 235 13.27 -5.31 -13.39
CA SER A 235 12.26 -4.70 -12.53
C SER A 235 11.08 -4.15 -13.31
N ASP A 236 9.89 -4.17 -12.73
CA ASP A 236 8.73 -3.55 -13.35
C ASP A 236 8.90 -2.02 -13.50
N TYR A 237 8.17 -1.45 -14.46
CA TYR A 237 8.29 -0.04 -14.86
C TYR A 237 7.49 0.92 -13.99
N ASP A 238 6.61 0.43 -13.12
CA ASP A 238 5.79 1.27 -12.27
C ASP A 238 6.55 1.83 -11.05
N ALA A 239 5.84 2.52 -10.15
CA ALA A 239 6.50 3.14 -9.00
C ALA A 239 7.05 2.12 -7.99
N ASP A 240 6.42 0.96 -7.81
CA ASP A 240 6.87 -0.07 -6.87
C ASP A 240 8.09 -0.80 -7.45
N GLY A 241 8.04 -1.18 -8.72
CA GLY A 241 9.17 -1.76 -9.46
C GLY A 241 10.37 -0.81 -9.52
N ALA A 242 10.20 0.42 -10.03
CA ALA A 242 11.30 1.38 -10.12
C ALA A 242 11.92 1.70 -8.76
N THR A 243 11.12 1.73 -7.69
CA THR A 243 11.62 1.91 -6.31
C THR A 243 12.40 0.67 -5.85
N SER A 244 11.92 -0.53 -6.14
CA SER A 244 12.60 -1.80 -5.83
C SER A 244 14.00 -1.84 -6.47
N ALA A 245 14.10 -1.54 -7.77
CA ALA A 245 15.39 -1.46 -8.47
C ALA A 245 16.32 -0.40 -7.85
N ALA A 246 15.79 0.76 -7.49
CA ALA A 246 16.57 1.81 -6.85
C ALA A 246 17.07 1.41 -5.45
N VAL A 247 16.24 0.71 -4.66
CA VAL A 247 16.60 0.18 -3.34
C VAL A 247 17.72 -0.84 -3.46
N LEU A 248 17.55 -1.88 -4.31
CA LEU A 248 18.56 -2.92 -4.48
C LEU A 248 19.86 -2.35 -5.07
N GLY A 249 19.77 -1.56 -6.14
CA GLY A 249 20.95 -0.95 -6.77
C GLY A 249 21.71 -0.02 -5.82
N ARG A 250 21.01 0.76 -4.98
CA ARG A 250 21.67 1.58 -3.95
C ARG A 250 22.32 0.73 -2.87
N PHE A 251 21.67 -0.35 -2.47
CA PHE A 251 22.21 -1.30 -1.49
C PHE A 251 23.50 -1.96 -1.99
N LEU A 252 23.53 -2.44 -3.23
CA LEU A 252 24.72 -3.02 -3.85
C LEU A 252 25.89 -2.01 -3.88
N ARG A 253 25.65 -0.77 -4.31
CA ARG A 253 26.68 0.29 -4.27
C ARG A 253 27.18 0.60 -2.86
N MET A 254 26.28 0.58 -1.86
CA MET A 254 26.68 0.77 -0.45
C MET A 254 27.60 -0.35 0.06
N LEU A 255 27.55 -1.53 -0.55
CA LEU A 255 28.45 -2.65 -0.27
C LEU A 255 29.74 -2.63 -1.11
N GLY A 256 29.89 -1.63 -1.99
CA GLY A 256 31.00 -1.54 -2.95
C GLY A 256 30.85 -2.45 -4.16
N HIS A 257 29.66 -3.02 -4.38
CA HIS A 257 29.36 -3.85 -5.54
C HIS A 257 28.77 -2.98 -6.65
N GLU A 258 29.62 -2.59 -7.60
CA GLU A 258 29.25 -1.73 -8.73
C GLU A 258 28.92 -2.51 -10.01
N ASP A 259 29.26 -3.80 -10.07
CA ASP A 259 29.08 -4.62 -11.28
C ASP A 259 27.66 -5.22 -11.35
N PHE A 260 26.67 -4.36 -11.59
CA PHE A 260 25.30 -4.77 -11.81
C PHE A 260 24.65 -3.97 -12.94
N VAL A 261 23.65 -4.58 -13.58
CA VAL A 261 22.89 -3.95 -14.67
C VAL A 261 21.42 -3.91 -14.32
N VAL A 262 20.77 -2.78 -14.56
CA VAL A 262 19.32 -2.62 -14.35
C VAL A 262 18.65 -2.60 -15.71
N ARG A 263 17.63 -3.44 -15.87
CA ARG A 263 16.72 -3.47 -17.02
C ARG A 263 15.29 -3.28 -16.53
N ILE A 264 14.61 -2.33 -17.15
CA ILE A 264 13.17 -2.08 -16.98
C ILE A 264 12.56 -2.29 -18.37
N PRO A 265 11.56 -3.18 -18.53
CA PRO A 265 10.96 -3.44 -19.83
C PRO A 265 10.11 -2.26 -20.30
N ASP A 266 10.07 -2.05 -21.62
CA ASP A 266 9.12 -1.10 -22.20
C ASP A 266 7.72 -1.73 -22.23
N ARG A 267 6.79 -1.14 -21.47
CA ARG A 267 5.41 -1.64 -21.34
C ARG A 267 4.69 -1.78 -22.69
N LEU A 268 4.96 -0.90 -23.65
CA LEU A 268 4.24 -0.85 -24.92
C LEU A 268 4.78 -1.90 -25.90
N THR A 269 6.09 -2.12 -25.91
CA THR A 269 6.72 -3.03 -26.88
C THR A 269 6.98 -4.43 -26.34
N GLU A 270 7.18 -4.58 -25.03
CA GLU A 270 7.55 -5.85 -24.40
C GLU A 270 6.46 -6.42 -23.48
N GLY A 271 5.48 -5.60 -23.08
CA GLY A 271 4.40 -6.01 -22.20
C GLY A 271 4.76 -5.96 -20.72
N TYR A 272 4.11 -6.80 -19.92
CA TYR A 272 4.26 -6.85 -18.46
C TYR A 272 5.17 -7.98 -18.01
N GLY A 273 6.00 -7.70 -17.00
CA GLY A 273 6.85 -8.72 -16.37
C GLY A 273 8.05 -9.16 -17.22
N PRO A 274 8.80 -10.17 -16.73
CA PRO A 274 9.93 -10.71 -17.46
C PRO A 274 9.48 -11.49 -18.71
N ASN A 275 10.27 -11.40 -19.77
CA ASN A 275 10.05 -12.13 -21.01
C ASN A 275 11.32 -12.85 -21.46
N THR A 276 11.16 -13.98 -22.14
CA THR A 276 12.28 -14.83 -22.59
C THR A 276 13.32 -14.06 -23.40
N PRO A 277 12.96 -13.27 -24.44
CA PRO A 277 13.95 -12.52 -25.20
C PRO A 277 14.78 -11.57 -24.34
N GLY A 278 14.16 -10.88 -23.39
CA GLY A 278 14.83 -9.92 -22.53
C GLY A 278 15.77 -10.58 -21.52
N LEU A 279 15.37 -11.70 -20.89
CA LEU A 279 16.22 -12.41 -19.94
C LEU A 279 17.47 -12.97 -20.64
N LEU A 280 17.28 -13.60 -21.82
CA LEU A 280 18.38 -14.09 -22.65
C LEU A 280 19.26 -12.94 -23.15
N ASP A 281 18.70 -11.76 -23.42
CA ASP A 281 19.46 -10.59 -23.83
C ASP A 281 20.41 -10.07 -22.73
N MET A 282 19.93 -10.05 -21.48
CA MET A 282 20.76 -9.67 -20.34
C MET A 282 21.96 -10.61 -20.18
N GLN A 283 21.78 -11.91 -20.42
CA GLN A 283 22.91 -12.84 -20.43
C GLN A 283 23.81 -12.59 -21.65
N ALA A 284 23.25 -12.65 -22.86
CA ALA A 284 24.03 -12.65 -24.10
C ALA A 284 24.81 -11.34 -24.34
N ARG A 285 24.23 -10.19 -23.97
CA ARG A 285 24.85 -8.87 -24.20
C ARG A 285 25.50 -8.28 -22.97
N GLN A 286 25.02 -8.63 -21.77
CA GLN A 286 25.47 -8.00 -20.53
C GLN A 286 26.20 -8.97 -19.60
N GLY A 287 26.26 -10.27 -19.91
CA GLY A 287 26.96 -11.28 -19.11
C GLY A 287 26.32 -11.52 -17.75
N CYS A 288 25.00 -11.34 -17.64
CA CYS A 288 24.26 -11.57 -16.39
C CYS A 288 23.82 -13.03 -16.27
N ASP A 289 24.67 -13.87 -15.67
CA ASP A 289 24.32 -15.28 -15.35
C ASP A 289 23.46 -15.41 -14.07
N LEU A 290 23.31 -14.33 -13.31
CA LEU A 290 22.39 -14.21 -12.19
C LEU A 290 21.49 -12.99 -12.39
N ILE A 291 20.18 -13.19 -12.36
CA ILE A 291 19.18 -12.12 -12.50
C ILE A 291 18.25 -12.11 -11.27
N CYS A 292 18.15 -10.96 -10.62
CA CYS A 292 17.14 -10.68 -9.60
C CYS A 292 15.97 -9.94 -10.24
N ILE A 293 14.79 -10.57 -10.26
CA ILE A 293 13.55 -10.01 -10.78
C ILE A 293 12.78 -9.38 -9.62
N LEU A 294 12.39 -8.12 -9.77
CA LEU A 294 11.71 -7.31 -8.76
C LEU A 294 10.33 -6.88 -9.27
N ASP A 295 9.33 -7.00 -8.39
CA ASP A 295 7.94 -6.57 -8.64
C ASP A 295 7.27 -7.24 -9.85
N ALA A 296 7.76 -8.44 -10.19
CA ALA A 296 7.21 -9.29 -11.22
C ALA A 296 7.77 -10.71 -11.06
N GLY A 297 7.26 -11.64 -11.87
CA GLY A 297 7.88 -12.94 -12.06
C GLY A 297 7.17 -14.10 -11.38
N ILE A 298 6.26 -13.88 -10.40
CA ILE A 298 5.55 -14.99 -9.74
C ILE A 298 4.69 -15.83 -10.70
N VAL A 299 4.25 -15.25 -11.82
CA VAL A 299 3.48 -15.94 -12.88
C VAL A 299 4.27 -16.16 -14.17
N ALA A 300 5.59 -15.90 -14.16
CA ALA A 300 6.42 -15.96 -15.36
C ALA A 300 7.05 -17.34 -15.59
N PHE A 301 6.20 -18.39 -15.70
CA PHE A 301 6.65 -19.77 -15.83
C PHE A 301 7.56 -20.02 -17.04
N GLU A 302 7.11 -19.65 -18.25
CA GLU A 302 7.87 -19.91 -19.48
C GLU A 302 9.19 -19.09 -19.54
N PRO A 303 9.21 -17.78 -19.22
CA PRO A 303 10.45 -17.03 -19.19
C PRO A 303 11.49 -17.56 -18.19
N LEU A 304 11.06 -18.00 -17.00
CA LEU A 304 11.97 -18.53 -15.99
C LEU A 304 12.49 -19.92 -16.36
N ALA A 305 11.64 -20.77 -16.96
CA ALA A 305 12.08 -22.06 -17.50
C ALA A 305 13.13 -21.88 -18.60
N ALA A 306 12.91 -20.97 -19.54
CA ALA A 306 13.86 -20.67 -20.61
C ALA A 306 15.17 -20.07 -20.05
N ALA A 307 15.09 -19.22 -19.04
CA ALA A 307 16.28 -18.69 -18.36
C ALA A 307 17.11 -19.81 -17.73
N LYS A 308 16.45 -20.75 -17.03
CA LYS A 308 17.12 -21.93 -16.45
C LYS A 308 17.78 -22.81 -17.52
N GLU A 309 17.11 -23.06 -18.64
CA GLU A 309 17.67 -23.82 -19.77
C GLU A 309 18.92 -23.15 -20.36
N ALA A 310 18.98 -21.82 -20.36
CA ALA A 310 20.14 -21.04 -20.75
C ALA A 310 21.23 -20.93 -19.66
N GLY A 311 21.04 -21.58 -18.50
CA GLY A 311 21.98 -21.53 -17.38
C GLY A 311 21.94 -20.22 -16.58
N ILE A 312 20.89 -19.41 -16.76
CA ILE A 312 20.69 -18.18 -15.98
C ILE A 312 20.02 -18.55 -14.66
N GLU A 313 20.67 -18.20 -13.56
CA GLU A 313 20.07 -18.29 -12.24
C GLU A 313 19.15 -17.11 -11.98
N VAL A 314 17.93 -17.38 -11.49
CA VAL A 314 16.92 -16.35 -11.22
C VAL A 314 16.52 -16.34 -9.75
N VAL A 315 16.46 -15.13 -9.17
CA VAL A 315 15.86 -14.86 -7.85
C VAL A 315 14.70 -13.90 -8.06
N VAL A 316 13.50 -14.27 -7.60
CA VAL A 316 12.30 -13.43 -7.72
C VAL A 316 11.92 -12.83 -6.37
N LEU A 317 11.71 -11.52 -6.33
CA LEU A 317 11.09 -10.79 -5.22
C LEU A 317 9.81 -10.12 -5.76
N ASP A 318 8.67 -10.72 -5.46
CA ASP A 318 7.37 -10.29 -6.00
C ASP A 318 6.31 -10.25 -4.90
N HIS A 319 5.19 -9.59 -5.17
CA HIS A 319 4.05 -9.52 -4.29
C HIS A 319 2.70 -9.69 -5.01
N HIS A 320 2.70 -9.92 -6.32
CA HIS A 320 1.47 -10.22 -7.06
C HIS A 320 0.81 -11.51 -6.57
N MET A 321 -0.49 -11.64 -6.88
CA MET A 321 -1.23 -12.87 -6.57
C MET A 321 -0.56 -14.08 -7.25
N ALA A 322 -0.20 -15.08 -6.46
CA ALA A 322 0.40 -16.30 -6.97
C ALA A 322 -0.66 -17.27 -7.50
N GLU A 323 -0.26 -18.09 -8.46
CA GLU A 323 -1.02 -19.28 -8.86
C GLU A 323 -0.87 -20.40 -7.83
N GLU A 324 -1.37 -21.60 -8.17
CA GLU A 324 -1.18 -22.78 -7.32
C GLU A 324 0.26 -23.28 -7.33
N GLU A 325 0.88 -23.25 -8.52
CA GLU A 325 2.27 -23.60 -8.72
C GLU A 325 3.15 -22.35 -8.64
N VAL A 326 4.42 -22.57 -8.28
CA VAL A 326 5.45 -21.52 -8.21
C VAL A 326 6.45 -21.79 -9.33
N PRO A 327 6.82 -20.78 -10.13
CA PRO A 327 7.73 -20.97 -11.26
C PRO A 327 9.11 -21.41 -10.77
N GLU A 328 9.80 -22.17 -11.62
CA GLU A 328 11.11 -22.70 -11.26
C GLU A 328 12.19 -21.61 -11.31
N ALA A 329 12.82 -21.36 -10.16
CA ALA A 329 13.92 -20.42 -10.01
C ALA A 329 14.80 -20.85 -8.82
N VAL A 330 15.93 -20.18 -8.60
CA VAL A 330 16.77 -20.42 -7.40
C VAL A 330 15.97 -20.11 -6.13
N ALA A 331 15.19 -19.03 -6.16
CA ALA A 331 14.29 -18.63 -5.09
C ALA A 331 13.15 -17.77 -5.63
N VAL A 332 11.95 -17.98 -5.09
CA VAL A 332 10.77 -17.14 -5.40
C VAL A 332 10.15 -16.66 -4.10
N VAL A 333 10.50 -15.44 -3.69
CA VAL A 333 10.00 -14.83 -2.46
C VAL A 333 8.76 -14.02 -2.80
N ASN A 334 7.59 -14.45 -2.32
CA ASN A 334 6.34 -13.71 -2.48
C ASN A 334 5.38 -13.96 -1.32
N PRO A 335 4.89 -12.90 -0.62
CA PRO A 335 3.98 -13.04 0.53
C PRO A 335 2.57 -13.54 0.18
N ASN A 336 2.21 -13.54 -1.10
CA ASN A 336 0.92 -13.99 -1.64
C ASN A 336 0.98 -15.39 -2.29
N ARG A 337 2.05 -16.15 -2.03
CA ARG A 337 2.08 -17.60 -2.34
C ARG A 337 1.05 -18.35 -1.50
N ARG A 338 0.51 -19.44 -2.04
CA ARG A 338 -0.46 -20.28 -1.31
C ARG A 338 0.13 -21.03 -0.12
N ASP A 339 1.43 -21.35 -0.18
CA ASP A 339 2.15 -22.05 0.89
C ASP A 339 2.76 -21.11 1.93
N GLN A 340 2.71 -19.79 1.70
CA GLN A 340 3.24 -18.78 2.61
C GLN A 340 2.29 -18.58 3.81
N PRO A 341 2.82 -18.57 5.05
CA PRO A 341 2.05 -18.17 6.22
C PRO A 341 1.42 -16.79 6.06
N GLU A 342 0.14 -16.67 6.39
CA GLU A 342 -0.61 -15.41 6.31
C GLU A 342 0.03 -14.30 7.18
N GLY A 343 -0.16 -13.05 6.75
CA GLY A 343 0.17 -11.86 7.55
C GLY A 343 0.80 -10.72 6.76
N TYR A 344 1.49 -11.03 5.66
CA TYR A 344 2.30 -10.05 4.93
C TYR A 344 1.87 -9.80 3.48
N GLY A 345 0.73 -10.34 3.03
CA GLY A 345 0.22 -10.16 1.65
C GLY A 345 -0.06 -8.71 1.25
N HIS A 346 -0.08 -7.79 2.21
CA HIS A 346 -0.21 -6.35 2.00
C HIS A 346 1.11 -5.64 1.66
N LEU A 347 2.26 -6.33 1.77
CA LEU A 347 3.56 -5.74 1.44
C LEU A 347 3.66 -5.51 -0.07
N CYS A 348 4.21 -4.35 -0.43
CA CYS A 348 4.62 -4.05 -1.79
C CYS A 348 6.01 -4.64 -2.08
N ALA A 349 6.37 -4.79 -3.36
CA ALA A 349 7.66 -5.36 -3.76
C ALA A 349 8.84 -4.52 -3.28
N ALA A 350 8.73 -3.20 -3.21
CA ALA A 350 9.79 -2.34 -2.67
C ALA A 350 10.00 -2.57 -1.16
N GLY A 351 8.90 -2.80 -0.42
CA GLY A 351 8.96 -3.17 0.99
C GLY A 351 9.61 -4.54 1.20
N LEU A 352 9.25 -5.52 0.36
CA LEU A 352 9.86 -6.85 0.37
C LEU A 352 11.36 -6.80 0.01
N THR A 353 11.72 -6.01 -1.00
CA THR A 353 13.11 -5.78 -1.43
C THR A 353 13.94 -5.14 -0.32
N PHE A 354 13.36 -4.22 0.45
CA PHE A 354 14.02 -3.66 1.63
C PHE A 354 14.29 -4.74 2.69
N ILE A 355 13.31 -5.59 3.00
CA ILE A 355 13.47 -6.71 3.95
C ILE A 355 14.52 -7.70 3.44
N PHE A 356 14.52 -8.00 2.15
CA PHE A 356 15.54 -8.81 1.49
C PHE A 356 16.96 -8.23 1.69
N CYS A 357 17.15 -6.92 1.51
CA CYS A 357 18.44 -6.26 1.76
C CYS A 357 18.88 -6.38 3.24
N VAL A 358 17.94 -6.36 4.19
CA VAL A 358 18.22 -6.64 5.61
C VAL A 358 18.71 -8.08 5.79
N GLY A 359 18.07 -9.05 5.13
CA GLY A 359 18.51 -10.44 5.08
C GLY A 359 19.92 -10.60 4.52
N VAL A 360 20.22 -10.02 3.36
CA VAL A 360 21.57 -10.02 2.76
C VAL A 360 22.60 -9.38 3.69
N THR A 361 22.23 -8.29 4.37
CA THR A 361 23.13 -7.67 5.37
C THR A 361 23.44 -8.62 6.52
N ARG A 362 22.46 -9.40 6.99
CA ARG A 362 22.64 -10.39 8.07
C ARG A 362 23.56 -11.51 7.62
N GLU A 363 23.33 -12.06 6.43
CA GLU A 363 24.15 -13.12 5.82
C GLU A 363 25.62 -12.69 5.61
N LEU A 364 25.84 -11.50 5.05
CA LEU A 364 27.18 -10.95 4.88
C LEU A 364 27.91 -10.73 6.22
N ARG A 365 27.19 -10.36 7.30
CA ARG A 365 27.79 -10.29 8.64
C ARG A 365 28.20 -11.66 9.16
N GLN A 366 27.32 -12.66 9.03
CA GLN A 366 27.58 -14.02 9.50
C GLN A 366 28.77 -14.66 8.79
N THR A 367 29.00 -14.28 7.53
CA THR A 367 30.10 -14.79 6.70
C THR A 367 31.35 -13.90 6.70
N GLY A 368 31.44 -12.96 7.65
CA GLY A 368 32.66 -12.17 7.88
C GLY A 368 32.95 -11.10 6.81
N TRP A 369 32.02 -10.79 5.90
CA TRP A 369 32.25 -9.84 4.80
C TRP A 369 32.73 -8.46 5.26
N PHE A 370 32.28 -8.03 6.44
CA PHE A 370 32.60 -6.71 7.02
C PHE A 370 33.85 -6.70 7.91
N GLU A 371 34.46 -7.86 8.15
CA GLU A 371 35.75 -7.95 8.83
C GLU A 371 36.82 -7.41 7.86
N GLY A 372 37.70 -6.51 8.32
CA GLY A 372 38.69 -5.85 7.46
C GLY A 372 38.36 -4.41 7.00
N GLY A 373 37.43 -3.73 7.69
CA GLY A 373 37.23 -2.28 7.51
C GLY A 373 36.18 -1.88 6.47
N ARG A 374 35.49 -2.85 5.84
CA ARG A 374 34.34 -2.56 4.97
C ARG A 374 33.18 -2.03 5.80
N SER A 375 32.59 -0.92 5.38
CA SER A 375 31.48 -0.30 6.11
C SER A 375 30.20 -1.11 5.95
N VAL A 376 29.60 -1.50 7.07
CA VAL A 376 28.22 -2.00 7.08
C VAL A 376 27.29 -0.89 6.60
N PRO A 377 26.32 -1.17 5.71
CA PRO A 377 25.24 -0.24 5.37
C PRO A 377 24.54 0.25 6.65
N ARG A 378 24.79 1.50 7.04
CA ARG A 378 24.11 2.13 8.18
C ARG A 378 23.01 3.04 7.65
N SER A 379 21.81 2.97 8.23
CA SER A 379 20.90 4.09 8.17
C SER A 379 21.62 5.27 8.82
N ARG A 380 21.80 6.38 8.09
CA ARG A 380 22.44 7.58 8.64
C ARG A 380 21.67 7.98 9.90
N ARG A 381 22.18 7.68 11.08
CA ARG A 381 21.87 8.49 12.26
C ARG A 381 22.39 9.88 11.92
N ARG A 382 21.48 10.81 11.61
CA ARG A 382 21.82 12.23 11.73
C ARG A 382 22.29 12.40 13.16
N SER A 383 23.59 12.54 13.36
CA SER A 383 24.11 13.09 14.59
C SER A 383 23.43 14.45 14.72
N HIS A 384 22.49 14.56 15.66
CA HIS A 384 22.12 15.85 16.18
C HIS A 384 23.41 16.40 16.78
N ARG A 385 24.11 17.26 16.02
CA ARG A 385 25.02 18.22 16.62
C ARG A 385 24.10 19.14 17.40
N SER A 386 24.03 18.91 18.71
CA SER A 386 23.64 19.92 19.69
C SER A 386 24.53 21.14 19.45
N GLY A 387 23.93 22.17 18.86
CA GLY A 387 24.48 23.52 18.75
C GLY A 387 23.67 24.44 19.64
#